data_AF-F2PSV1-F1
#
_entry.id   AF-F2PSV1-F1
#
_cell.length_a   1.000
_cell.length_b   1.000
_cell.length_c   1.000
_cell.angle_alpha   90.00
_cell.angle_beta   90.00
_cell.angle_gamma   90.00
#
_symmetry.space_group_name_H-M   'P 1'
#
loop_
_entity.id
_entity.type
_entity.pdbx_description
1 polymer ?
#
loop_
_entity_poly.entity_id
_entity_poly.type
_entity_poly.pdbx_seq_one_letter_code
_entity_poly.pdbx_strand_id
1 'polypeptide(L)'
;MNKVDIEVMVYRGSLGEDHKLRRHAALLIIQPGSRTGDLVHVSGAPCSFQAVCYQGYKPFSSDTLVGRKHICQVSKSQEEVRNICLYTPVNNREDGWNYQNFVGDMLNRLVDHGVITEAEKDLVIDFMTDAILQGVDQDR
;
A
#
# COMPACT_ATOMS: atom_id res chain seq x y z
N MET A 1 18.96 17.38 -2.66
CA MET A 1 17.80 16.67 -3.25
C MET A 1 17.18 15.84 -2.16
N ASN A 2 15.90 16.07 -1.85
CA ASN A 2 15.19 15.26 -0.86
C ASN A 2 14.80 13.96 -1.55
N LYS A 3 15.38 12.85 -1.09
CA LYS A 3 15.01 11.51 -1.56
C LYS A 3 13.87 10.98 -0.70
N VAL A 4 13.09 10.06 -1.25
CA VAL A 4 12.05 9.33 -0.51
C VAL A 4 12.18 7.84 -0.78
N ASP A 5 11.91 7.04 0.26
CA ASP A 5 11.75 5.60 0.18
C ASP A 5 10.27 5.29 -0.05
N ILE A 6 10.01 4.34 -0.94
CA ILE A 6 8.66 3.82 -1.20
C ILE A 6 8.61 2.40 -0.66
N GLU A 7 7.59 2.10 0.13
CA GLU A 7 7.44 0.82 0.78
C GLU A 7 5.99 0.33 0.67
N VAL A 8 5.80 -0.97 0.49
CA VAL A 8 4.49 -1.59 0.65
C VAL A 8 4.32 -2.05 2.09
N MET A 9 3.13 -1.82 2.61
CA MET A 9 2.73 -2.15 3.97
C MET A 9 1.50 -3.07 3.90
N VAL A 10 1.55 -4.19 4.61
CA VAL A 10 0.44 -5.15 4.72
C VAL A 10 0.05 -5.30 6.17
N TYR A 11 -1.23 -5.10 6.46
CA TYR A 11 -1.81 -5.18 7.79
C TYR A 11 -2.80 -6.33 7.87
N ARG A 12 -2.84 -7.01 9.02
CA ARG A 12 -3.92 -7.96 9.35
C ARG A 12 -5.28 -7.26 9.34
N GLY A 13 -6.33 -8.02 9.06
CA GLY A 13 -7.69 -7.57 9.28
C GLY A 13 -7.99 -7.30 10.76
N SER A 14 -9.15 -6.71 11.02
CA SER A 14 -9.70 -6.51 12.36
C SER A 14 -9.84 -7.85 13.10
N LEU A 15 -9.90 -7.82 14.44
CA LEU A 15 -10.06 -9.01 15.27
C LEU A 15 -11.33 -9.78 14.86
N GLY A 16 -11.19 -11.07 14.51
CA GLY A 16 -12.30 -11.90 14.01
C GLY A 16 -12.61 -11.74 12.51
N GLU A 17 -11.88 -10.88 11.81
CA GLU A 17 -12.06 -10.61 10.38
C GLU A 17 -10.73 -10.63 9.60
N ASP A 18 -9.69 -11.28 10.13
CA ASP A 18 -8.38 -11.45 9.47
C ASP A 18 -8.44 -12.55 8.39
N HIS A 19 -9.25 -12.32 7.36
CA HIS A 19 -9.30 -13.12 6.15
C HIS A 19 -8.50 -12.44 5.03
N LYS A 20 -8.01 -13.23 4.07
CA LYS A 20 -7.20 -12.77 2.94
C LYS A 20 -7.82 -11.58 2.18
N LEU A 21 -9.15 -11.52 2.08
CA LEU A 21 -9.88 -10.44 1.39
C LEU A 21 -9.99 -9.14 2.20
N ARG A 22 -9.71 -9.19 3.50
CA ARG A 22 -9.82 -8.05 4.44
C ARG A 22 -8.48 -7.55 4.96
N ARG A 23 -7.38 -8.24 4.61
CA ARG A 23 -6.04 -7.72 4.84
C ARG A 23 -5.83 -6.44 4.06
N HIS A 24 -5.38 -5.43 4.78
CA HIS A 24 -5.23 -4.10 4.23
C HIS A 24 -3.83 -3.96 3.65
N ALA A 25 -3.74 -3.54 2.39
CA ALA A 25 -2.48 -3.15 1.77
C ALA A 25 -2.45 -1.63 1.55
N ALA A 26 -1.27 -1.04 1.70
CA ALA A 26 -1.02 0.40 1.54
C ALA A 26 0.39 0.67 1.01
N LEU A 27 0.61 1.85 0.45
CA LEU A 27 1.94 2.36 0.13
C LEU A 27 2.35 3.44 1.12
N LEU A 28 3.54 3.30 1.68
CA LEU A 28 4.19 4.29 2.53
C LEU A 28 5.25 5.04 1.72
N ILE A 29 5.19 6.36 1.77
CA ILE A 29 6.21 7.25 1.19
C ILE A 29 6.86 7.98 2.36
N ILE A 30 8.15 7.74 2.58
CA ILE A 30 8.84 8.23 3.77
C ILE A 30 10.22 8.77 3.41
N GLN A 31 10.61 9.87 4.04
CA GLN A 31 11.98 10.37 3.91
C GLN A 31 12.96 9.46 4.66
N PRO A 32 14.16 9.20 4.11
CA PRO A 32 15.17 8.40 4.79
C PRO A 32 15.49 8.96 6.18
N GLY A 33 15.39 8.10 7.20
CA GLY A 33 15.62 8.47 8.60
C GLY A 33 14.44 9.13 9.31
N SER A 34 13.34 9.44 8.60
CA SER A 34 12.10 9.92 9.23
C SER A 34 11.41 8.81 10.02
N ARG A 35 10.68 9.19 11.07
CA ARG A 35 9.78 8.29 11.83
C ARG A 35 8.34 8.35 11.35
N THR A 36 8.03 9.28 10.45
CA THR A 36 6.68 9.52 9.93
C THR A 36 6.72 9.68 8.42
N GLY A 37 5.68 9.22 7.74
CA GLY A 37 5.53 9.35 6.28
C GLY A 37 4.08 9.54 5.85
N ASP A 38 3.86 9.52 4.54
CA ASP A 38 2.54 9.55 3.93
C ASP A 38 2.10 8.11 3.61
N LEU A 39 1.03 7.65 4.25
CA LEU A 39 0.44 6.35 3.98
C LEU A 39 -0.75 6.53 3.02
N VAL A 40 -0.62 6.04 1.80
CA VAL A 40 -1.68 6.09 0.78
C VAL A 40 -2.35 4.73 0.66
N HIS A 41 -3.68 4.72 0.75
CA HIS A 41 -4.49 3.51 0.65
C HIS A 41 -5.91 3.83 0.16
N VAL A 42 -6.80 2.82 0.13
CA VAL A 42 -8.24 3.06 0.07
C VAL A 42 -8.91 2.81 1.41
N SER A 43 -9.95 3.59 1.69
CA SER A 43 -10.85 3.43 2.83
C SER A 43 -12.28 3.24 2.33
N GLY A 44 -13.08 2.49 3.08
CA GLY A 44 -14.47 2.18 2.72
C GLY A 44 -14.73 0.68 2.63
N ALA A 45 -15.79 0.33 1.91
CA ALA A 45 -16.26 -1.03 1.70
C ALA A 45 -16.42 -1.31 0.20
N PRO A 46 -16.62 -2.57 -0.23
CA PRO A 46 -16.89 -2.90 -1.63
C PRO A 46 -17.91 -1.96 -2.28
N CYS A 47 -17.63 -1.56 -3.53
CA CYS A 47 -18.40 -0.59 -4.30
C CYS A 47 -18.50 0.85 -3.71
N SER A 48 -17.76 1.19 -2.66
CA SER A 48 -17.80 2.51 -2.00
C SER A 48 -16.44 3.00 -1.48
N PHE A 49 -15.35 2.48 -2.03
CA PHE A 49 -13.99 2.87 -1.66
C PHE A 49 -13.66 4.31 -2.07
N GLN A 50 -12.74 4.92 -1.33
CA GLN A 50 -12.15 6.22 -1.61
C GLN A 50 -10.64 6.18 -1.36
N ALA A 51 -9.86 6.72 -2.28
CA ALA A 51 -8.42 6.89 -2.10
C ALA A 51 -8.19 7.95 -1.02
N VAL A 52 -7.39 7.63 -0.01
CA VAL A 52 -7.07 8.55 1.08
C VAL A 52 -5.58 8.44 1.43
N CYS A 53 -5.08 9.50 2.05
CA CYS A 53 -3.69 9.58 2.52
C CYS A 53 -3.66 10.04 3.97
N TYR A 54 -2.98 9.28 4.82
CA TYR A 54 -2.64 9.70 6.17
C TYR A 54 -1.24 10.29 6.18
N GLN A 55 -1.17 11.61 6.29
CA GLN A 55 0.10 12.33 6.43
C GLN A 55 0.60 12.25 7.87
N GLY A 56 1.92 12.20 8.05
CA GLY A 56 2.52 12.08 9.38
C GLY A 56 2.26 10.72 10.05
N TYR A 57 1.92 9.70 9.27
CA TYR A 57 1.64 8.35 9.76
C TYR A 57 2.89 7.72 10.37
N LYS A 58 2.72 7.02 11.51
CA LYS A 58 3.78 6.32 12.23
C LYS A 58 3.68 4.82 11.93
N PRO A 59 4.44 4.31 10.95
CA PRO A 59 4.32 2.91 10.53
C PRO A 59 4.78 1.90 11.59
N PHE A 60 5.71 2.30 12.46
CA PHE A 60 6.34 1.40 13.43
C PHE A 60 5.59 1.27 14.76
N SER A 61 4.42 1.90 14.89
CA SER A 61 3.60 1.82 16.10
C SER A 61 2.33 1.00 15.92
N SER A 62 2.16 0.31 14.79
CA SER A 62 0.97 -0.47 14.49
C SER A 62 1.15 -1.94 14.87
N ASP A 63 0.33 -2.42 15.82
CA ASP A 63 0.32 -3.84 16.23
C ASP A 63 -0.30 -4.77 15.17
N THR A 64 -0.86 -4.21 14.10
CA THR A 64 -1.49 -4.95 13.01
C THR A 64 -0.60 -5.05 11.77
N LEU A 65 0.59 -4.45 11.78
CA LEU A 65 1.53 -4.58 10.66
C LEU A 65 2.08 -6.02 10.60
N VAL A 66 1.78 -6.73 9.53
CA VAL A 66 2.22 -8.13 9.32
C VAL A 66 3.33 -8.25 8.27
N GLY A 67 3.43 -7.27 7.37
CA GLY A 67 4.42 -7.27 6.32
C GLY A 67 4.83 -5.85 5.93
N ARG A 68 6.12 -5.68 5.68
CA ARG A 68 6.69 -4.47 5.10
C ARG A 68 7.77 -4.86 4.11
N LYS A 69 7.78 -4.21 2.95
CA LYS A 69 8.86 -4.36 1.97
C LYS A 69 9.23 -3.01 1.38
N HIS A 70 10.52 -2.71 1.44
CA HIS A 70 11.11 -1.58 0.71
C HIS A 70 11.11 -1.90 -0.79
N ILE A 71 10.63 -0.96 -1.60
CA ILE A 71 10.61 -1.07 -3.05
C ILE A 71 11.88 -0.44 -3.61
N CYS A 72 12.04 0.86 -3.42
CA CYS A 72 13.16 1.64 -3.93
C CYS A 72 13.28 2.99 -3.23
N GLN A 73 14.39 3.68 -3.51
CA GLN A 73 14.59 5.08 -3.16
C GLN A 73 14.63 5.95 -4.41
N VAL A 74 13.84 7.02 -4.43
CA VAL A 74 13.71 7.91 -5.58
C VAL A 74 14.10 9.34 -5.26
N SER A 75 14.59 10.06 -6.27
CA SER A 75 14.91 11.50 -6.17
C SER A 75 13.72 12.37 -6.56
N LYS A 76 12.55 12.07 -5.98
CA LYS A 76 11.29 12.82 -6.14
C LYS A 76 10.81 13.32 -4.78
N SER A 77 9.99 14.37 -4.79
CA SER A 77 9.40 14.85 -3.53
C SER A 77 8.36 13.87 -2.99
N GLN A 78 8.18 13.83 -1.67
CA GLN A 78 7.15 13.02 -1.03
C GLN A 78 5.75 13.36 -1.57
N GLU A 79 5.47 14.64 -1.77
CA GLU A 79 4.23 15.14 -2.36
C GLU A 79 4.01 14.65 -3.79
N GLU A 80 5.04 14.69 -4.64
CA GLU A 80 4.94 14.24 -6.02
C GLU A 80 4.57 12.76 -6.10
N VAL A 81 5.27 11.90 -5.35
CA VAL A 81 4.97 10.47 -5.30
C VAL A 81 3.58 10.23 -4.70
N ARG A 82 3.21 10.96 -3.63
CA ARG A 82 1.88 10.88 -3.01
C ARG A 82 0.77 11.20 -4.01
N ASN A 83 0.94 12.25 -4.81
CA ASN A 83 -0.06 12.66 -5.77
C ASN A 83 -0.24 11.61 -6.89
N ILE A 84 0.84 11.00 -7.37
CA ILE A 84 0.77 9.89 -8.34
C ILE A 84 -0.12 8.76 -7.80
N CYS A 85 0.13 8.36 -6.54
CA CYS A 85 -0.63 7.32 -5.85
C CYS A 85 -2.09 7.72 -5.58
N LEU A 86 -2.35 8.94 -5.10
CA LEU A 86 -3.70 9.41 -4.78
C LEU A 86 -4.61 9.57 -6.00
N TYR A 87 -4.03 9.87 -7.17
CA TYR A 87 -4.77 9.95 -8.43
C TYR A 87 -5.00 8.58 -9.08
N THR A 88 -4.70 7.48 -8.38
CA THR A 88 -5.07 6.13 -8.82
C THR A 88 -6.60 6.01 -8.85
N PRO A 89 -7.19 5.66 -10.00
CA PRO A 89 -8.63 5.45 -10.09
C PRO A 89 -9.10 4.35 -9.13
N VAL A 90 -10.19 4.61 -8.44
CA VAL A 90 -10.86 3.62 -7.58
C VAL A 90 -11.96 2.94 -8.37
N ASN A 91 -11.92 1.61 -8.49
CA ASN A 91 -12.95 0.86 -9.21
C ASN A 91 -14.06 0.40 -8.26
N ASN A 92 -15.07 1.24 -8.09
CA ASN A 92 -16.27 0.91 -7.32
C ASN A 92 -17.37 0.20 -8.13
N ARG A 93 -17.08 -0.26 -9.35
CA ARG A 93 -18.06 -0.97 -10.20
C ARG A 93 -17.99 -2.48 -10.03
N GLU A 94 -16.90 -2.98 -9.45
CA GLU A 94 -16.63 -4.42 -9.28
C GLU A 94 -16.68 -4.78 -7.80
N ASP A 95 -17.54 -5.74 -7.44
CA ASP A 95 -17.72 -6.18 -6.05
C ASP A 95 -16.45 -6.83 -5.46
N GLY A 96 -15.64 -7.45 -6.31
CA GLY A 96 -14.38 -8.10 -5.91
C GLY A 96 -13.19 -7.15 -5.73
N TRP A 97 -13.32 -5.88 -6.14
CA TRP A 97 -12.22 -4.93 -6.06
C TRP A 97 -11.95 -4.54 -4.61
N ASN A 98 -10.70 -4.59 -4.18
CA ASN A 98 -10.32 -4.44 -2.77
C ASN A 98 -9.00 -3.65 -2.62
N TYR A 99 -8.50 -3.57 -1.37
CA TYR A 99 -7.27 -2.85 -1.01
C TYR A 99 -6.05 -3.28 -1.83
N GLN A 100 -5.94 -4.56 -2.19
CA GLN A 100 -4.80 -5.14 -2.89
C GLN A 100 -4.83 -4.74 -4.36
N ASN A 101 -6.03 -4.72 -4.97
CA ASN A 101 -6.21 -4.21 -6.32
C ASN A 101 -5.77 -2.76 -6.41
N PHE A 102 -6.17 -1.92 -5.45
CA PHE A 102 -5.74 -0.53 -5.40
C PHE A 102 -4.22 -0.37 -5.32
N VAL A 103 -3.53 -1.19 -4.51
CA VAL A 103 -2.07 -1.17 -4.45
C VAL A 103 -1.46 -1.62 -5.79
N GLY A 104 -2.00 -2.65 -6.43
CA GLY A 104 -1.58 -3.05 -7.78
C GLY A 104 -1.72 -1.91 -8.79
N ASP A 105 -2.85 -1.21 -8.77
CA ASP A 105 -3.12 -0.06 -9.64
C ASP A 105 -2.18 1.12 -9.35
N MET A 106 -1.87 1.39 -8.07
CA MET A 106 -0.87 2.39 -7.68
C MET A 106 0.52 2.04 -8.22
N LEU A 107 0.92 0.77 -8.12
CA LEU A 107 2.24 0.32 -8.61
C LEU A 107 2.34 0.47 -10.12
N ASN A 108 1.30 0.12 -10.88
CA ASN A 108 1.26 0.36 -12.33
C ASN A 108 1.47 1.84 -12.65
N ARG A 109 0.81 2.75 -11.93
CA ARG A 109 1.01 4.19 -12.13
C ARG A 109 2.42 4.65 -11.76
N LEU A 110 3.01 4.11 -10.71
CA LEU A 110 4.40 4.40 -10.37
C LEU A 110 5.36 3.96 -11.48
N VAL A 111 5.09 2.84 -12.15
CA VAL A 111 5.82 2.40 -13.35
C VAL A 111 5.61 3.39 -14.50
N ASP A 112 4.36 3.73 -14.83
CA ASP A 112 4.02 4.64 -15.92
C ASP A 112 4.70 6.02 -15.79
N HIS A 113 4.89 6.47 -14.54
CA HIS A 113 5.55 7.73 -14.22
C HIS A 113 7.08 7.61 -14.05
N GLY A 114 7.66 6.43 -14.30
CA GLY A 114 9.10 6.16 -14.18
C GLY A 114 9.62 6.31 -12.75
N VAL A 115 8.76 6.09 -11.74
CA VAL A 115 9.13 6.11 -10.33
C VAL A 115 9.75 4.79 -9.92
N ILE A 116 9.16 3.68 -10.36
CA ILE A 116 9.66 2.31 -10.15
C ILE A 116 9.74 1.59 -11.51
N THR A 117 10.44 0.47 -11.53
CA THR A 117 10.54 -0.44 -12.67
C THR A 117 9.47 -1.54 -12.60
N GLU A 118 9.19 -2.18 -13.74
CA GLU A 118 8.32 -3.37 -13.79
C GLU A 118 8.85 -4.50 -12.89
N ALA A 119 10.16 -4.72 -12.86
CA ALA A 119 10.77 -5.74 -12.01
C ALA A 119 10.58 -5.45 -10.50
N GLU A 120 10.66 -4.19 -10.09
CA GLU A 120 10.37 -3.79 -8.71
C GLU A 120 8.88 -3.99 -8.37
N LYS A 121 7.97 -3.70 -9.31
CA LYS A 121 6.54 -3.98 -9.16
C LYS A 121 6.28 -5.46 -8.93
N ASP A 122 6.82 -6.34 -9.78
CA ASP A 122 6.58 -7.78 -9.71
C ASP A 122 7.04 -8.35 -8.36
N LEU A 123 8.23 -7.95 -7.89
CA LEU A 123 8.76 -8.34 -6.58
C LEU A 123 7.88 -7.90 -5.40
N VAL A 124 7.12 -6.82 -5.57
CA VAL A 124 6.21 -6.28 -4.56
C VAL A 124 4.87 -7.00 -4.59
N ILE A 125 4.36 -7.33 -5.79
CA ILE A 125 3.14 -8.14 -5.95
C ILE A 125 3.35 -9.54 -5.35
N ASP A 126 4.48 -10.18 -5.61
CA ASP A 126 4.84 -11.48 -5.03
C ASP A 126 4.87 -11.40 -3.50
N PHE A 127 5.56 -10.40 -2.96
CA PHE A 127 5.62 -10.17 -1.53
C PHE A 127 4.24 -9.93 -0.91
N MET A 128 3.40 -9.11 -1.56
CA MET A 128 2.06 -8.81 -1.08
C MET A 128 1.23 -10.10 -1.05
N THR A 129 1.29 -10.89 -2.11
CA THR A 129 0.63 -12.20 -2.22
C THR A 129 1.05 -13.13 -1.10
N ASP A 130 2.35 -13.28 -0.87
CA ASP A 130 2.88 -14.10 0.22
C ASP A 130 2.42 -13.59 1.60
N ALA A 131 2.52 -12.28 1.85
CA ALA A 131 2.12 -11.67 3.11
C ALA A 131 0.62 -11.82 3.39
N ILE A 132 -0.22 -11.81 2.35
CA ILE A 132 -1.66 -12.06 2.47
C ILE A 132 -1.92 -13.55 2.74
N LEU A 133 -1.26 -14.45 2.00
CA LEU A 133 -1.47 -15.90 2.09
C LEU A 133 -0.92 -16.52 3.38
N GLN A 134 0.16 -15.99 3.94
CA GLN A 134 0.72 -16.41 5.24
C GLN A 134 -0.21 -16.07 6.42
N GLY A 135 -1.34 -15.42 6.15
CA GLY A 135 -2.42 -15.31 7.12
C GLY A 135 -3.04 -16.65 7.41
N VAL A 136 -2.89 -17.09 8.65
CA VAL A 136 -3.72 -18.15 9.20
C VAL A 136 -5.16 -17.66 9.12
N ASP A 137 -5.96 -18.27 8.24
CA ASP A 137 -7.41 -18.16 8.30
C ASP A 137 -7.81 -18.65 9.70
N GLN A 138 -7.99 -17.73 10.65
CA GLN A 138 -8.49 -18.08 11.98
C GLN A 138 -9.99 -18.28 11.90
N ASP A 139 -10.39 -19.37 11.25
CA ASP A 139 -11.70 -19.97 11.49
C ASP A 139 -11.69 -20.49 12.95
N ARG A 140 -12.32 -19.74 13.86
CA ARG A 140 -12.70 -20.24 15.19
C ARG A 140 -14.17 -20.54 15.23
#